data_AF-A0A1G7UTH8-F1
#
_entry.id   AF-A0A1G7UTH8-F1
#
_cell.length_a   1.000
_cell.length_b   1.000
_cell.length_c   1.000
_cell.angle_alpha   90.00
_cell.angle_beta   90.00
_cell.angle_gamma   90.00
#
_symmetry.space_group_name_H-M   'P 1'
#
loop_
_entity.id
_entity.type
_entity.pdbx_description
1 polymer ?
#
loop_
_entity_poly.entity_id
_entity_poly.type
_entity_poly.pdbx_seq_one_letter_code
_entity_poly.pdbx_strand_id
1 'polypeptide(L)'
;MSRRRWIGIAVAALTVPVVAGFVFVVIIDNVMSGFGACRVVRQRAFASPSGSQLVVVVWKSCGATVPDSTQASIIARGRTFSPESTPTFVSVRGHLDPVVAWSTERAVRIGFIPGPDQIYKRDERAGDVTISYE
;
A
#
# COMPACT_ATOMS: atom_id res chain seq x y z
N MET A 1 -14.63 -46.74 -38.87
CA MET A 1 -14.61 -45.95 -37.62
C MET A 1 -15.07 -44.52 -37.96
N SER A 2 -16.18 -44.03 -37.38
CA SER A 2 -16.94 -42.88 -37.90
C SER A 2 -16.24 -41.51 -37.70
N ARG A 3 -16.21 -40.68 -38.75
CA ARG A 3 -15.59 -39.33 -38.83
C ARG A 3 -16.00 -38.40 -37.67
N ARG A 4 -17.19 -38.59 -37.11
CA ARG A 4 -17.70 -37.83 -35.94
C ARG A 4 -16.93 -38.12 -34.64
N ARG A 5 -16.44 -39.36 -34.46
CA ARG A 5 -15.63 -39.72 -33.28
C ARG A 5 -14.24 -39.09 -33.31
N TRP A 6 -13.64 -38.98 -34.51
CA TRP A 6 -12.33 -38.34 -34.69
C TRP A 6 -12.38 -36.83 -34.45
N ILE A 7 -13.47 -36.16 -34.87
CA ILE A 7 -13.69 -34.73 -34.59
C ILE A 7 -13.83 -34.50 -33.08
N GLY A 8 -14.58 -35.36 -32.37
CA GLY A 8 -14.72 -35.27 -30.92
C GLY A 8 -13.39 -35.43 -30.17
N ILE A 9 -12.54 -36.36 -30.59
CA ILE A 9 -11.20 -36.57 -30.00
C ILE A 9 -10.28 -35.39 -30.29
N ALA A 10 -10.30 -34.85 -31.51
CA ALA A 10 -9.48 -33.71 -31.88
C ALA A 10 -9.88 -32.43 -31.12
N VAL A 11 -11.18 -32.20 -30.92
CA VAL A 11 -11.69 -31.09 -30.13
C VAL A 11 -11.32 -31.25 -28.66
N ALA A 12 -11.48 -32.45 -28.09
CA ALA A 12 -11.08 -32.73 -26.71
C ALA A 12 -9.56 -32.57 -26.47
N ALA A 13 -8.75 -33.00 -27.44
CA ALA A 13 -7.29 -32.85 -27.38
C ALA A 13 -6.83 -31.38 -27.43
N LEU A 14 -7.62 -30.49 -28.03
CA LEU A 14 -7.36 -29.05 -28.07
C LEU A 14 -7.92 -28.30 -26.87
N THR A 15 -9.08 -28.69 -26.35
CA THR A 15 -9.70 -27.99 -25.21
C THR A 15 -8.97 -28.24 -23.90
N VAL A 16 -8.45 -29.45 -23.68
CA VAL A 16 -7.69 -29.79 -22.46
C VAL A 16 -6.46 -28.88 -22.24
N PRO A 17 -5.54 -28.69 -23.21
CA PRO A 17 -4.38 -27.82 -23.03
C PRO A 17 -4.76 -26.34 -22.91
N VAL A 18 -5.83 -25.90 -23.58
CA VAL A 18 -6.33 -24.50 -23.45
C VAL A 18 -6.88 -24.24 -22.05
N VAL A 19 -7.70 -25.15 -21.53
CA VAL A 19 -8.25 -25.04 -20.17
C VAL A 19 -7.13 -25.15 -19.12
N ALA A 20 -6.21 -26.11 -19.28
CA ALA A 20 -5.08 -26.27 -18.37
C ALA A 20 -4.15 -25.04 -18.39
N GLY A 21 -3.85 -24.49 -19.57
CA GLY A 21 -3.07 -23.27 -19.73
C GLY A 21 -3.75 -22.05 -19.09
N PHE A 22 -5.06 -21.89 -19.31
CA PHE A 22 -5.84 -20.81 -18.69
C PHE A 22 -5.84 -20.92 -17.16
N VAL A 23 -6.09 -22.11 -16.62
CA VAL A 23 -6.05 -22.37 -15.17
C VAL A 23 -4.66 -22.06 -14.59
N PHE A 24 -3.59 -22.48 -15.28
CA PHE A 24 -2.22 -22.20 -14.84
C PHE A 24 -1.91 -20.71 -14.82
N VAL A 25 -2.33 -19.95 -15.83
CA VAL A 25 -2.16 -18.49 -15.88
C VAL A 25 -2.95 -17.82 -14.74
N VAL A 26 -4.20 -18.22 -14.51
CA VAL A 26 -5.03 -17.68 -13.42
C VAL A 26 -4.40 -17.96 -12.06
N ILE A 27 -3.84 -19.16 -11.85
CA ILE A 27 -3.16 -19.51 -10.59
C ILE A 27 -1.91 -18.64 -10.41
N ILE A 28 -1.08 -18.49 -11.44
CA ILE A 28 0.13 -17.65 -11.35
C ILE A 28 -0.24 -16.19 -11.07
N ASP A 29 -1.25 -15.64 -11.73
CA ASP A 29 -1.70 -14.26 -11.51
C ASP A 29 -2.24 -14.04 -10.08
N ASN A 30 -3.00 -15.01 -9.56
CA ASN A 30 -3.51 -14.98 -8.19
C ASN A 30 -2.38 -15.09 -7.14
N VAL A 31 -1.38 -15.92 -7.41
CA VAL A 31 -0.19 -16.06 -6.55
C VAL A 31 0.67 -14.80 -6.61
N MET A 32 0.92 -14.26 -7.80
CA MET A 32 1.76 -13.06 -8.00
C MET A 32 1.12 -11.79 -7.42
N SER A 33 -0.21 -11.64 -7.53
CA SER A 33 -0.93 -10.54 -6.88
C SER A 33 -0.81 -10.58 -5.36
N GLY A 34 -0.74 -11.78 -4.75
CA GLY A 34 -0.48 -11.94 -3.31
C GLY A 34 0.94 -11.54 -2.87
N PHE A 35 1.95 -11.70 -3.74
CA PHE A 35 3.35 -11.39 -3.45
C PHE A 35 3.76 -9.94 -3.74
N GLY A 36 2.85 -9.11 -4.26
CA GLY A 36 3.06 -7.67 -4.49
C GLY A 36 2.00 -6.75 -3.87
N ALA A 37 0.91 -7.30 -3.33
CA ALA A 37 -0.15 -6.52 -2.70
C ALA A 37 0.30 -5.99 -1.33
N CYS A 38 0.76 -4.74 -1.30
CA CYS A 38 0.95 -4.02 -0.05
C CYS A 38 -0.40 -3.80 0.63
N ARG A 39 -0.58 -4.37 1.82
CA ARG A 39 -1.76 -4.12 2.64
C ARG A 39 -1.44 -3.12 3.74
N VAL A 40 -2.41 -2.27 4.06
CA VAL A 40 -2.35 -1.45 5.27
C VAL A 40 -2.81 -2.29 6.46
N VAL A 41 -1.91 -2.52 7.41
CA VAL A 41 -2.19 -3.31 8.62
C VAL A 41 -2.62 -2.45 9.80
N ARG A 42 -2.26 -1.16 9.79
CA ARG A 42 -2.67 -0.20 10.82
C ARG A 42 -2.77 1.19 10.22
N GLN A 43 -3.79 1.93 10.65
CA GLN A 43 -3.99 3.32 10.29
C GLN A 43 -4.31 4.13 11.54
N ARG A 44 -3.62 5.26 11.71
CA ARG A 44 -3.89 6.27 12.75
C ARG A 44 -4.08 7.62 12.07
N ALA A 45 -5.00 8.43 12.59
CA ALA A 45 -5.26 9.77 12.09
C ALA A 45 -5.16 10.79 13.23
N PHE A 46 -4.50 11.91 12.97
CA PHE A 46 -4.28 12.99 13.92
C PHE A 46 -4.81 14.30 13.31
N ALA A 47 -5.90 14.81 13.86
CA ALA A 47 -6.54 16.02 13.36
C ALA A 47 -5.73 17.27 13.71
N SER A 48 -5.74 18.25 12.80
CA SER A 48 -5.25 19.60 13.09
C SER A 48 -6.12 20.27 14.18
N PRO A 49 -5.68 21.39 14.79
CA PRO A 49 -6.45 22.02 15.87
C PRO A 49 -7.87 22.47 15.46
N SER A 50 -8.04 23.00 14.25
CA SER A 50 -9.33 23.26 13.61
C SER A 50 -10.01 21.99 13.07
N GLY A 51 -9.20 20.95 12.92
CA GLY A 51 -9.50 19.65 12.33
C GLY A 51 -9.78 19.70 10.83
N SER A 52 -9.47 20.81 10.16
CA SER A 52 -9.56 20.95 8.70
C SER A 52 -8.60 20.02 7.94
N GLN A 53 -7.53 19.57 8.59
CA GLN A 53 -6.55 18.64 8.04
C GLN A 53 -6.32 17.46 8.99
N LEU A 54 -5.81 16.36 8.44
CA LEU A 54 -5.51 15.13 9.16
C LEU A 54 -4.14 14.62 8.71
N VAL A 55 -3.26 14.34 9.66
CA VAL A 55 -2.08 13.50 9.40
C VAL A 55 -2.52 12.06 9.54
N VAL A 56 -2.43 11.30 8.45
CA VAL A 56 -2.72 9.87 8.44
C VAL A 56 -1.41 9.11 8.39
N VAL A 57 -1.16 8.29 9.41
CA VAL A 57 -0.02 7.38 9.47
C VAL A 57 -0.50 5.96 9.21
N VAL A 58 0.13 5.29 8.26
CA VAL A 58 -0.16 3.91 7.91
C VAL A 58 1.06 3.02 8.02
N TRP A 59 0.79 1.78 8.38
CA TRP A 59 1.74 0.68 8.34
C TRP A 59 1.43 -0.17 7.12
N LYS A 60 2.38 -0.25 6.18
CA LYS A 60 2.28 -1.07 4.97
C LYS A 60 3.13 -2.31 5.12
N SER A 61 2.51 -3.46 4.92
CA SER A 61 3.17 -4.75 4.83
C SER A 61 2.97 -5.34 3.44
N CYS A 62 4.06 -5.70 2.78
CA CYS A 62 4.08 -6.04 1.36
C CYS A 62 4.58 -7.47 1.09
N GLY A 63 4.57 -8.34 2.11
CA GLY A 63 4.94 -9.75 1.99
C GLY A 63 6.43 -10.04 2.26
N ALA A 64 6.88 -11.24 1.91
CA ALA A 64 8.18 -11.77 2.34
C ALA A 64 9.41 -11.09 1.70
N THR A 65 9.24 -10.49 0.53
CA THR A 65 10.34 -9.91 -0.27
C THR A 65 10.48 -8.41 -0.12
N VAL A 66 9.47 -7.73 0.41
CA VAL A 66 9.44 -6.27 0.55
C VAL A 66 9.34 -5.92 2.04
N PRO A 67 10.31 -5.18 2.59
CA PRO A 67 10.28 -4.79 4.01
C PRO A 67 9.02 -3.99 4.34
N ASP A 68 8.50 -4.20 5.55
CA ASP A 68 7.43 -3.38 6.09
C ASP A 68 7.86 -1.90 6.14
N SER A 69 6.89 -0.99 6.05
CA SER A 69 7.14 0.44 6.14
C SER A 69 6.04 1.18 6.90
N THR A 70 6.45 2.24 7.59
CA THR A 70 5.56 3.22 8.21
C THR A 70 5.59 4.49 7.36
N GLN A 71 4.43 4.97 6.96
CA GLN A 71 4.30 6.12 6.06
C GLN A 71 3.32 7.12 6.64
N ALA A 72 3.59 8.42 6.49
CA ALA A 72 2.64 9.46 6.87
C ALA A 72 2.31 10.38 5.69
N SER A 73 1.04 10.76 5.63
CA SER A 73 0.46 11.64 4.62
C SER A 73 -0.40 12.70 5.29
N ILE A 74 -0.60 13.84 4.64
CA ILE A 74 -1.58 14.85 5.06
C ILE A 74 -2.74 14.84 4.09
N ILE A 75 -3.95 14.82 4.62
CA ILE A 75 -5.19 14.94 3.86
C ILE A 75 -6.05 16.06 4.42
N ALA A 76 -6.83 16.69 3.56
CA ALA A 76 -7.90 17.58 4.00
C ALA A 76 -9.07 16.77 4.58
N ARG A 77 -9.80 17.37 5.54
CA ARG A 77 -11.03 16.78 6.09
C ARG A 77 -12.01 16.48 4.96
N GLY A 78 -12.65 15.31 5.04
CA GLY A 78 -13.64 14.85 4.06
C GLY A 78 -13.03 14.25 2.79
N ARG A 79 -11.69 14.24 2.64
CA ARG A 79 -11.03 13.48 1.57
C ARG A 79 -10.80 12.04 2.01
N THR A 80 -11.05 11.11 1.10
CA THR A 80 -10.74 9.70 1.31
C THR A 80 -9.23 9.50 1.19
N PHE A 81 -8.64 8.88 2.21
CA PHE A 81 -7.25 8.44 2.16
C PHE A 81 -7.14 7.16 1.32
N SER A 82 -6.22 7.15 0.34
CA SER A 82 -5.74 5.93 -0.30
C SER A 82 -4.21 5.81 -0.13
N PRO A 83 -3.70 4.66 0.34
CA PRO A 83 -2.26 4.42 0.48
C PRO A 83 -1.46 4.39 -0.84
N GLU A 84 -2.14 4.32 -1.99
CA GLU A 84 -1.54 4.23 -3.32
C GLU A 84 -1.54 5.58 -4.03
N SER A 85 -2.58 6.39 -3.82
CA SER A 85 -2.73 7.69 -4.49
C SER A 85 -2.43 8.90 -3.61
N THR A 86 -2.49 8.77 -2.29
CA THR A 86 -2.20 9.89 -1.40
C THR A 86 -0.69 10.12 -1.32
N PRO A 87 -0.20 11.34 -1.58
CA PRO A 87 1.21 11.63 -1.44
C PRO A 87 1.65 11.52 0.03
N THR A 88 2.65 10.68 0.28
CA THR A 88 3.30 10.55 1.59
C THR A 88 4.42 11.58 1.69
N PHE A 89 4.55 12.23 2.84
CA PHE A 89 5.66 13.16 3.11
C PHE A 89 6.79 12.49 3.89
N VAL A 90 6.53 11.33 4.51
CA VAL A 90 7.57 10.52 5.15
C VAL A 90 7.27 9.04 4.95
N SER A 91 8.34 8.26 4.75
CA SER A 91 8.32 6.81 4.66
C SER A 91 9.58 6.26 5.31
N VAL A 92 9.41 5.37 6.29
CA VAL A 92 10.48 4.75 7.07
C VAL A 92 10.30 3.25 7.09
N ARG A 93 11.41 2.52 7.27
CA ARG A 93 11.40 1.08 7.40
C ARG A 93 10.80 0.64 8.73
N GLY A 94 10.02 -0.44 8.69
CA GLY A 94 9.47 -1.12 9.85
C GLY A 94 8.13 -0.57 10.33
N HIS A 95 7.63 -1.21 11.38
CA HIS A 95 6.40 -0.84 12.10
C HIS A 95 6.76 0.00 13.31
N LEU A 96 6.77 1.32 13.13
CA LEU A 96 7.13 2.25 14.20
C LEU A 96 5.87 2.94 14.73
N ASP A 97 5.82 3.17 16.04
CA ASP A 97 4.73 3.94 16.62
C ASP A 97 4.98 5.44 16.37
N PRO A 98 4.08 6.12 15.65
CA PRO A 98 4.25 7.54 15.38
C PRO A 98 3.85 8.38 16.59
N VAL A 99 4.62 9.43 16.84
CA VAL A 99 4.27 10.53 17.75
C VAL A 99 4.05 11.75 16.87
N VAL A 100 2.80 12.20 16.77
CA VAL A 100 2.41 13.33 15.91
C VAL A 100 1.80 14.43 16.76
N ALA A 101 2.29 15.64 16.60
CA ALA A 101 1.75 16.82 17.26
C ALA A 101 1.62 17.97 16.25
N TRP A 102 0.44 18.57 16.17
CA TRP A 102 0.25 19.82 15.45
C TRP A 102 0.71 20.98 16.33
N SER A 103 1.67 21.77 15.83
CA SER A 103 2.11 23.00 16.52
C SER A 103 1.26 24.20 16.11
N THR A 104 0.83 24.23 14.85
CA THR A 104 -0.15 25.20 14.30
C THR A 104 -1.00 24.50 13.25
N GLU A 105 -1.97 25.19 12.64
CA GLU A 105 -2.70 24.65 11.47
C GLU A 105 -1.80 24.29 10.29
N ARG A 106 -0.59 24.85 10.20
CA ARG A 106 0.34 24.66 9.07
C ARG A 106 1.70 24.13 9.51
N ALA A 107 1.81 23.59 10.72
CA ALA A 107 3.05 23.04 11.23
C ALA A 107 2.80 21.75 12.01
N VAL A 108 3.42 20.67 11.55
CA VAL A 108 3.35 19.33 12.17
C VAL A 108 4.74 18.95 12.67
N ARG A 109 4.79 18.44 13.89
CA ARG A 109 5.93 17.71 14.43
C ARG A 109 5.63 16.22 14.40
N ILE A 110 6.58 15.45 13.91
CA ILE A 110 6.45 14.00 13.83
C ILE A 110 7.75 13.31 14.26
N GLY A 111 7.62 12.34 15.15
CA GLY A 111 8.67 11.42 15.56
C GLY A 111 8.19 9.98 15.48
N PHE A 112 9.11 9.04 15.63
CA PHE A 112 8.83 7.60 15.64
C PHE A 112 9.51 6.95 16.84
N ILE A 113 8.81 6.02 17.49
CA ILE A 113 9.32 5.21 18.59
C ILE A 113 9.18 3.73 18.23
N PRO A 114 10.29 2.96 18.21
CA PRO A 114 11.67 3.43 18.24
C PRO A 114 12.00 4.31 17.01
N GLY A 115 13.14 5.02 17.07
CA GLY A 115 13.62 5.80 15.93
C GLY A 115 13.84 4.92 14.69
N PRO A 116 13.73 5.47 13.47
CA PRO A 116 13.81 4.68 12.26
C PRO A 116 15.26 4.28 11.93
N ASP A 117 15.49 2.98 11.72
CA ASP A 117 16.78 2.47 11.23
C ASP A 117 17.10 2.93 9.82
N GLN A 118 16.06 3.09 8.99
CA GLN A 118 16.18 3.50 7.60
C GLN A 118 15.01 4.38 7.20
N ILE A 119 15.33 5.51 6.55
CA ILE A 119 14.36 6.48 6.04
C ILE A 119 14.39 6.40 4.53
N TYR A 120 13.26 6.06 3.91
CA TYR A 120 13.11 6.00 2.47
C TYR A 120 12.72 7.35 1.87
N LYS A 121 11.93 8.13 2.62
CA LYS A 121 11.45 9.44 2.21
C LYS A 121 11.27 10.36 3.40
N ARG A 122 11.63 11.63 3.26
CA ARG A 122 11.49 12.67 4.27
C ARG A 122 11.39 14.04 3.58
N ASP A 123 10.18 14.60 3.54
CA ASP A 123 9.90 15.92 2.97
C ASP A 123 9.76 16.96 4.08
N GLU A 124 10.36 18.13 3.93
CA GLU A 124 10.20 19.23 4.90
C GLU A 124 8.84 19.93 4.79
N ARG A 125 8.08 19.66 3.72
CA ARG A 125 6.75 20.22 3.47
C ARG A 125 5.82 19.22 2.82
N ALA A 126 4.54 19.32 3.17
CA ALA A 126 3.44 18.57 2.56
C ALA A 126 2.33 19.54 2.17
N GLY A 127 2.34 20.01 0.92
CA GLY A 127 1.52 21.14 0.50
C GLY A 127 1.91 22.41 1.26
N ASP A 128 0.94 23.06 1.91
CA ASP A 128 1.15 24.28 2.70
C ASP A 128 1.57 24.01 4.16
N VAL A 129 1.75 22.75 4.55
CA VAL A 129 2.12 22.34 5.92
C VAL A 129 3.62 22.11 6.00
N THR A 130 4.27 22.74 6.97
CA THR A 130 5.69 22.53 7.30
C THR A 130 5.83 21.34 8.24
N ILE A 131 6.79 20.46 7.96
CA ILE A 131 7.04 19.22 8.70
C ILE A 131 8.36 19.36 9.46
N SER A 132 8.30 19.15 10.77
CA SER A 132 9.47 19.08 11.65
C SER A 132 9.61 17.66 12.20
N TYR A 133 10.82 17.13 12.13
CA TYR A 133 11.14 15.78 12.59
C TYR A 133 11.84 15.82 13.93
N GLU A 134 11.47 14.90 14.82
CA GLU A 134 12.14 14.64 16.10
C GLU A 134 13.07 13.43 16.02
#